data_AF-A0A417U1Q5-F1
#
_entry.id   AF-A0A417U1Q5-F1
#
_cell.length_a   1.000
_cell.length_b   1.000
_cell.length_c   1.000
_cell.angle_alpha   90.00
_cell.angle_beta   90.00
_cell.angle_gamma   90.00
#
_symmetry.space_group_name_H-M   'P 1'
#
loop_
_entity.id
_entity.type
_entity.pdbx_description
1 polymer ?
#
loop_
_entity_poly.entity_id
_entity_poly.type
_entity_poly.pdbx_seq_one_letter_code
_entity_poly.pdbx_strand_id
1 'polypeptide(L)' 'MTCRPDFTVINKRTGKMFLYEHLGKMDDENYVASNMRKLDLYEKNGYLLGESLIITHETSTAPLNIKVVDSYIKTYFL' A
#
# COMPACT_ATOMS: atom_id res chain seq x y z
N MET A 1 7.41 3.57 -17.46
CA MET A 1 6.49 2.64 -16.78
C MET A 1 5.58 3.47 -15.91
N THR A 2 4.26 3.35 -16.11
CA THR A 2 3.28 4.07 -15.30
C THR A 2 2.84 3.16 -14.16
N CYS A 3 3.21 3.51 -12.93
CA CYS A 3 2.75 2.82 -11.73
C CYS A 3 1.41 3.43 -11.31
N ARG A 4 0.35 2.62 -11.22
CA ARG A 4 -0.94 3.07 -10.68
C ARG A 4 -1.17 2.41 -9.32
N PRO A 5 -1.31 3.19 -8.24
CA PRO A 5 -1.74 2.65 -6.95
C PRO A 5 -3.20 2.20 -7.04
N ASP A 6 -3.60 1.29 -6.16
CA ASP A 6 -5.00 0.88 -6.05
C ASP A 6 -5.86 2.06 -5.60
N PHE A 7 -5.36 2.83 -4.63
CA PHE A 7 -6.02 4.02 -4.14
C PHE A 7 -5.05 5.18 -3.95
N THR A 8 -5.56 6.39 -4.15
CA THR A 8 -4.91 7.63 -3.72
C THR A 8 -5.84 8.30 -2.72
N VAL A 9 -5.38 8.45 -1.48
CA VAL A 9 -6.17 8.95 -0.36
C VAL A 9 -5.58 10.28 0.08
N ILE A 10 -6.44 11.27 0.33
CA ILE A 10 -6.03 12.56 0.88
C ILE A 10 -6.67 12.71 2.25
N ASN A 11 -5.85 12.91 3.29
CA ASN A 11 -6.35 13.32 4.59
C ASN A 11 -6.83 14.77 4.47
N LYS A 12 -8.15 14.97 4.50
CA LYS A 12 -8.78 16.28 4.28
C LYS A 12 -8.39 17.33 5.34
N ARG A 13 -8.01 16.91 6.54
CA ARG A 13 -7.62 17.81 7.64
C ARG A 13 -6.20 18.33 7.45
N THR A 14 -5.27 17.46 7.05
CA THR A 14 -3.85 17.82 6.92
C THR A 14 -3.44 18.17 5.49
N GLY A 15 -4.28 17.85 4.50
CA GLY A 15 -3.94 17.94 3.07
C GLY A 15 -2.94 16.88 2.62
N LYS A 16 -2.50 15.99 3.51
CA LYS A 16 -1.47 14.99 3.19
C LYS A 16 -2.05 13.90 2.30
N MET A 17 -1.36 13.63 1.20
CA MET A 17 -1.67 12.57 0.26
C MET A 17 -0.93 11.29 0.63
N PHE A 18 -1.64 10.17 0.54
CA PHE A 18 -1.13 8.82 0.74
C PHE A 18 -1.51 7.97 -0.46
N LEU A 19 -0.54 7.24 -0.99
CA LEU A 19 -0.79 6.13 -1.89
C LEU A 19 -1.13 4.90 -1.05
N TYR A 20 -2.12 4.13 -1.47
CA TYR A 20 -2.50 2.90 -0.79
C TYR A 20 -2.54 1.74 -1.80
N GLU A 21 -1.79 0.70 -1.47
CA GLU A 21 -1.56 -0.47 -2.32
C GLU A 21 -1.93 -1.74 -1.55
N HIS A 22 -2.69 -2.64 -2.19
CA HIS A 22 -3.10 -3.91 -1.63
C HIS A 22 -2.49 -5.09 -2.41
N LEU A 23 -1.60 -5.83 -1.75
CA LEU A 23 -0.91 -6.97 -2.31
C LEU A 23 -1.68 -8.26 -2.03
N GLY A 24 -2.61 -8.61 -2.93
CA GLY A 24 -3.60 -9.69 -2.70
C GLY A 24 -3.14 -11.13 -2.95
N LYS A 25 -1.93 -11.34 -3.49
CA LYS A 25 -1.44 -12.66 -3.92
C LYS A 25 0.02 -12.90 -3.54
N MET A 26 0.36 -12.67 -2.27
CA MET A 26 1.76 -12.74 -1.81
C MET A 26 2.35 -14.16 -1.72
N ASP A 27 1.56 -15.18 -2.10
CA ASP A 27 1.96 -16.57 -2.29
C ASP A 27 2.34 -16.91 -3.74
N ASP A 28 2.11 -16.01 -4.71
CA ASP A 28 2.55 -16.16 -6.09
C ASP A 28 3.90 -15.46 -6.30
N GLU A 29 4.96 -16.23 -6.58
CA GLU A 29 6.32 -15.70 -6.73
C GLU A 29 6.45 -14.66 -7.87
N ASN A 30 5.74 -14.85 -8.99
CA ASN A 30 5.77 -13.91 -10.11
C ASN A 30 5.05 -12.60 -9.75
N TYR A 31 3.95 -12.71 -9.01
CA TYR A 31 3.23 -11.56 -8.47
C TYR A 31 4.12 -10.79 -7.49
N VAL A 32 4.78 -11.48 -6.56
CA VAL A 32 5.72 -10.86 -5.61
C VAL A 32 6.83 -10.12 -6.36
N ALA A 33 7.52 -10.78 -7.31
CA ALA A 33 8.60 -10.15 -8.06
C ALA A 33 8.15 -8.89 -8.84
N SER A 34 6.94 -8.93 -9.40
CA SER A 34 6.36 -7.79 -10.12
C SER A 34 6.01 -6.63 -9.17
N ASN A 35 5.48 -6.94 -7.99
CA ASN A 35 5.16 -5.93 -6.97
C ASN A 35 6.41 -5.36 -6.31
N MET A 36 7.47 -6.14 -6.11
CA MET A 36 8.75 -5.61 -5.61
C MET A 36 9.30 -4.52 -6.52
N ARG A 37 9.27 -4.72 -7.85
CA ARG A 37 9.65 -3.67 -8.81
C ARG A 37 8.76 -2.44 -8.74
N LYS A 38 7.48 -2.62 -8.38
CA LYS A 38 6.51 -1.54 -8.16
C LYS A 38 6.88 -0.73 -6.91
N LEU A 39 7.27 -1.42 -5.84
CA LEU A 39 7.77 -0.82 -4.59
C LEU A 39 9.05 -0.02 -4.82
N ASP A 40 10.04 -0.60 -5.50
CA ASP A 40 11.28 0.11 -5.85
C ASP A 40 10.99 1.40 -6.63
N LEU A 41 9.98 1.38 -7.51
CA LEU A 41 9.57 2.54 -8.25
C LEU A 41 8.88 3.59 -7.37
N TYR A 42 8.06 3.19 -6.40
CA TYR A 42 7.49 4.11 -5.42
C TYR A 42 8.60 4.79 -4.61
N GLU A 43 9.54 4.02 -4.07
CA GLU A 43 10.66 4.54 -3.28
C GLU A 43 11.54 5.49 -4.11
N LYS A 44 11.85 5.12 -5.36
CA LYS A 44 12.61 5.98 -6.29
C LYS A 44 11.91 7.31 -6.57
N ASN A 45 10.58 7.36 -6.48
CA ASN A 45 9.79 8.58 -6.65
C ASN A 45 9.49 9.30 -5.32
N GLY A 46 10.11 8.88 -4.20
CA GLY A 46 9.96 9.51 -2.89
C GLY A 46 8.69 9.09 -2.13
N TYR A 47 8.01 8.03 -2.57
CA TYR A 47 6.90 7.45 -1.84
C TYR A 47 7.40 6.40 -0.85
N LEU A 48 7.52 6.79 0.42
CA LEU A 48 8.06 5.95 1.48
C LEU A 48 6.96 5.29 2.29
N LEU A 49 7.21 4.02 2.63
CA LEU A 49 6.36 3.20 3.47
C LEU A 49 6.10 3.88 4.83
N GLY A 50 4.82 3.97 5.20
CA GLY A 50 4.37 4.58 6.45
C GLY A 50 4.40 6.12 6.46
N GLU A 51 4.99 6.77 5.45
CA GLU A 51 4.99 8.22 5.33
C GLU A 51 4.01 8.71 4.28
N SER A 52 4.11 8.20 3.06
CA SER A 52 3.30 8.59 1.89
C SER A 52 2.81 7.37 1.09
N LEU A 53 3.25 6.17 1.46
CA LEU A 53 2.79 4.89 0.93
C LEU A 53 2.29 4.00 2.09
N ILE A 54 1.09 3.46 1.95
CA ILE A 54 0.49 2.47 2.85
C ILE A 54 0.34 1.18 2.06
N ILE A 55 0.68 0.06 2.67
CA ILE A 55 0.58 -1.27 2.06
C ILE A 55 -0.21 -2.19 2.96
N THR A 56 -1.14 -2.93 2.38
CA THR A 56 -1.70 -4.13 2.99
C THR A 56 -1.41 -5.34 2.11
N HIS A 57 -1.46 -6.52 2.70
CA HIS A 57 -1.15 -7.75 1.99
C HIS A 57 -1.96 -8.91 2.52
N GLU A 58 -2.13 -9.91 1.67
CA GLU A 58 -2.71 -11.20 2.01
C GLU A 58 -2.11 -12.31 1.15
N THR A 59 -2.31 -13.54 1.60
CA THR A 59 -2.04 -14.77 0.85
C THR A 59 -3.28 -15.65 0.87
N SER A 60 -3.30 -16.74 0.08
CA SER A 60 -4.40 -17.71 0.12
C SER A 60 -4.61 -18.34 1.51
N THR A 61 -3.58 -18.38 2.36
CA THR A 61 -3.62 -18.98 3.70
C THR A 61 -3.68 -17.98 4.84
N ALA A 62 -3.34 -16.71 4.57
CA ALA A 62 -3.36 -15.61 5.53
C ALA A 62 -4.18 -14.44 4.94
N PRO A 63 -5.50 -14.43 5.16
CA PRO A 63 -6.38 -13.41 4.60
C PRO A 63 -6.11 -12.02 5.20
N LEU A 64 -6.53 -10.96 4.50
CA LEU A 64 -6.35 -9.59 4.94
C LEU A 64 -6.86 -9.36 6.38
N ASN A 65 -5.96 -8.87 7.24
CA ASN A 65 -6.31 -8.53 8.61
C ASN A 65 -7.02 -7.18 8.69
N ILE A 66 -8.35 -7.21 8.73
CA ILE A 66 -9.19 -6.01 8.82
C ILE A 66 -8.84 -5.13 10.03
N LYS A 67 -8.40 -5.71 11.16
CA LYS A 67 -8.02 -4.90 12.33
C LYS A 67 -6.82 -4.01 12.05
N VAL A 68 -5.86 -4.49 11.24
CA VAL A 68 -4.70 -3.72 10.82
C VAL A 68 -5.11 -2.60 9.85
N VAL A 69 -6.02 -2.88 8.91
CA VAL A 69 -6.61 -1.86 8.04
C VAL A 69 -7.25 -0.75 8.87
N ASP A 70 -8.01 -1.12 9.89
CA ASP A 70 -8.68 -0.19 10.80
C ASP A 70 -7.68 0.70 11.56
N SER A 71 -6.54 0.12 11.98
CA SER A 71 -5.43 0.87 12.56
C SER A 71 -4.85 1.88 11.57
N TYR A 72 -4.59 1.50 10.31
CA TYR A 72 -4.12 2.44 9.29
C TYR A 72 -5.10 3.60 9.08
N ILE A 73 -6.41 3.30 9.00
CA ILE A 73 -7.43 4.34 8.84
C ILE A 73 -7.41 5.33 10.01
N LYS A 74 -7.34 4.82 11.24
CA LYS A 74 -7.29 5.64 12.46
C LYS A 74 -6.00 6.46 12.56
N THR A 75 -4.87 5.91 12.13
CA THR A 75 -3.57 6.58 12.21
C THR A 75 -3.40 7.65 11.14
N TYR A 76 -3.84 7.39 9.90
CA TYR A 76 -3.48 8.23 8.76
C TYR A 76 -4.62 9.08 8.21
N PHE A 77 -5.89 8.67 8.42
CA PHE A 77 -7.04 9.31 7.77
C PHE A 77 -8.02 9.99 8.73
N LEU A 78 -7.94 9.69 10.03
CA LEU A 78 -8.72 10.35 11.10
C LEU A 78 -7.85 11.29 11.93
#